data_AF-A0A2T6DFW5-F1
#
_entry.id   AF-A0A2T6DFW5-F1
#
_cell.length_a   1.000
_cell.length_b   1.000
_cell.length_c   1.000
_cell.angle_alpha   90.00
_cell.angle_beta   90.00
_cell.angle_gamma   90.00
#
_symmetry.space_group_name_H-M   'P 1'
#
loop_
_entity.id
_entity.type
_entity.pdbx_description
1 polymer ?
#
loop_
_entity_poly.entity_id
_entity_poly.type
_entity_poly.pdbx_seq_one_letter_code
_entity_poly.pdbx_strand_id
1 'polypeptide(L)'
;ALGLAAVQADERVAHLVLPTSVIEDVYAGRMWTRSIFSAVPSTVSSTIILSNNITVAFWCFIGGMSCGIVTTLILVLNGFILGAAFKLCAQHGLLVDLLEFIASHALVEISTIVLAGASGYVLASALLSPGNLSRVDALSVRGKDALCLALACVPPLFAIGIVEGFISPSSRIPMWFKILLGASLFLAFWSYLLLSGKKKAVDTPRERVKPAEQSTDTSLEEELRRLHGEEKTEKA
;
A
#
# COMPACT_ATOMS: atom_id res chain seq x y z
N ALA A 1 16.24 7.37 4.09
CA ALA A 1 17.52 7.37 4.83
C ALA A 1 18.73 7.16 3.92
N LEU A 2 18.74 6.12 3.07
CA LEU A 2 19.89 5.82 2.19
C LEU A 2 20.32 6.96 1.28
N GLY A 3 19.40 7.57 0.52
CA GLY A 3 19.75 8.68 -0.38
C GLY A 3 20.27 9.91 0.35
N LEU A 4 19.73 10.21 1.53
CA LEU A 4 20.21 11.28 2.40
C LEU A 4 21.65 11.00 2.86
N ALA A 5 21.92 9.79 3.34
CA ALA A 5 23.26 9.40 3.78
C ALA A 5 24.26 9.40 2.61
N ALA A 6 23.84 9.00 1.42
CA ALA A 6 24.69 8.98 0.22
C ALA A 6 25.09 10.41 -0.21
N VAL A 7 24.13 11.34 -0.28
CA VAL A 7 24.41 12.75 -0.60
C VAL A 7 25.20 13.43 0.53
N GLN A 8 25.01 13.01 1.78
CA GLN A 8 25.82 13.48 2.92
C GLN A 8 27.29 13.04 2.82
N ALA A 9 27.56 11.85 2.26
CA ALA A 9 28.91 11.34 2.06
C ALA A 9 29.57 11.94 0.82
N ASP A 10 28.83 12.04 -0.28
CA ASP A 10 29.26 12.69 -1.52
C ASP A 10 28.07 13.34 -2.21
N GLU A 11 28.07 14.68 -2.24
CA GLU A 11 26.98 15.45 -2.83
C GLU A 11 26.78 15.15 -4.33
N ARG A 12 27.84 14.73 -5.03
CA ARG A 12 27.78 14.37 -6.46
C ARG A 12 26.80 13.23 -6.74
N VAL A 13 26.48 12.41 -5.73
CA VAL A 13 25.44 11.37 -5.84
C VAL A 13 24.08 11.98 -6.22
N ALA A 14 23.78 13.22 -5.80
CA ALA A 14 22.54 13.89 -6.18
C ALA A 14 22.43 14.05 -7.71
N HIS A 15 23.54 14.30 -8.41
CA HIS A 15 23.58 14.44 -9.88
C HIS A 15 23.28 13.13 -10.62
N LEU A 16 23.37 11.98 -9.94
CA LEU A 16 23.07 10.68 -10.54
C LEU A 16 21.58 10.34 -10.50
N VAL A 17 20.81 10.96 -9.60
CA VAL A 17 19.42 10.57 -9.31
C VAL A 17 18.41 11.70 -9.42
N LEU A 18 18.84 12.96 -9.33
CA LEU A 18 17.97 14.12 -9.50
C LEU A 18 18.13 14.68 -10.93
N PRO A 19 17.05 15.20 -11.53
CA PRO A 19 17.14 15.90 -12.82
C PRO A 19 18.07 17.10 -12.74
N THR A 20 18.78 17.39 -13.84
CA THR A 20 19.71 18.53 -13.93
C THR A 20 19.03 19.86 -13.57
N SER A 21 17.77 20.06 -13.98
CA SER A 21 17.00 21.25 -13.64
C SER A 21 16.80 21.44 -12.13
N VAL A 22 16.61 20.35 -11.39
CA VAL A 22 16.48 20.39 -9.92
C VAL A 22 17.81 20.79 -9.29
N ILE A 23 18.92 20.22 -9.77
CA ILE A 23 20.27 20.55 -9.28
C ILE A 23 20.59 22.03 -9.54
N GLU A 24 20.37 22.52 -10.76
CA GLU A 24 20.65 23.90 -11.15
C GLU A 24 19.86 24.91 -10.31
N ASP A 25 18.59 24.64 -10.04
CA ASP A 25 17.77 25.51 -9.19
C ASP A 25 18.27 25.52 -7.74
N VAL A 26 18.57 24.34 -7.17
CA VAL A 26 19.06 24.25 -5.79
C VAL A 26 20.42 24.95 -5.64
N TYR A 27 21.33 24.79 -6.61
CA TYR A 27 22.64 25.46 -6.61
C TYR A 27 22.52 26.97 -6.78
N ALA A 28 21.50 27.43 -7.49
CA ALA A 28 21.18 28.84 -7.62
C ALA A 28 20.36 29.41 -6.43
N GLY A 29 20.16 28.62 -5.36
CA GLY A 29 19.43 29.06 -4.17
C GLY A 29 17.92 29.21 -4.39
N ARG A 30 17.36 28.49 -5.37
CA ARG A 30 15.93 28.50 -5.69
C ARG A 30 15.31 27.13 -5.49
N MET A 31 14.05 27.10 -5.09
CA MET A 31 13.27 25.85 -5.08
C MET A 31 12.82 25.46 -6.47
N TRP A 32 13.19 24.25 -6.92
CA TRP A 32 12.79 23.71 -8.22
C TRP A 32 11.27 23.63 -8.41
N THR A 33 10.52 23.46 -7.31
CA THR A 33 9.05 23.42 -7.36
C THR A 33 8.50 24.75 -7.88
N ARG A 34 9.09 25.89 -7.52
CA ARG A 34 8.68 27.20 -8.06
C ARG A 34 8.87 27.25 -9.58
N SER A 35 9.97 26.70 -10.10
CA SER A 35 10.22 26.64 -11.54
C SER A 35 9.15 25.83 -12.27
N ILE A 36 8.78 24.65 -11.75
CA ILE A 36 7.72 23.80 -12.32
C ILE A 36 6.37 24.54 -12.35
N PHE A 37 5.96 25.15 -11.24
CA PHE A 37 4.66 25.84 -11.12
C PHE A 37 4.61 27.22 -11.79
N SER A 38 5.78 27.79 -12.13
CA SER A 38 5.87 29.02 -12.92
C SER A 38 5.85 28.77 -14.43
N ALA A 39 6.27 27.58 -14.88
CA ALA A 39 6.38 27.24 -16.29
C ALA A 39 5.03 26.89 -16.94
N VAL A 40 4.11 26.28 -16.19
CA VAL A 40 2.79 25.85 -16.69
C VAL A 40 1.70 26.08 -15.64
N PRO A 41 0.41 26.16 -16.04
CA PRO A 41 -0.69 26.33 -15.09
C PRO A 41 -0.73 25.23 -14.03
N SER A 42 -1.17 25.58 -12.80
CA SER A 42 -1.28 24.64 -11.67
C SER A 42 -2.04 23.35 -11.98
N THR A 43 -3.09 23.41 -12.79
CA THR A 43 -3.85 22.23 -13.23
C THR A 43 -2.99 21.26 -14.04
N VAL A 44 -2.10 21.78 -14.88
CA VAL A 44 -1.19 20.98 -15.71
C VAL A 44 -0.09 20.36 -14.84
N SER A 45 0.57 21.16 -13.98
CA SER A 45 1.58 20.64 -13.04
C SER A 45 1.00 19.58 -12.12
N SER A 46 -0.19 19.81 -11.57
CA SER A 46 -0.93 18.86 -10.74
C SER A 46 -1.16 17.54 -11.46
N THR A 47 -1.60 17.59 -12.72
CA THR A 47 -1.84 16.39 -13.52
C THR A 47 -0.56 15.61 -13.76
N ILE A 48 0.55 16.29 -14.09
CA ILE A 48 1.85 15.66 -14.32
C ILE A 48 2.33 14.93 -13.06
N ILE A 49 2.28 15.59 -11.90
CA ILE A 49 2.78 15.00 -10.65
C ILE A 49 1.86 13.86 -10.18
N LEU A 50 0.55 14.06 -10.27
CA LEU A 50 -0.45 13.02 -9.99
C LEU A 50 -0.21 11.78 -10.86
N SER A 51 -0.01 11.95 -12.17
CA SER A 51 0.26 10.84 -13.09
C SER A 51 1.56 10.12 -12.75
N ASN A 52 2.60 10.85 -12.31
CA ASN A 52 3.84 10.23 -11.85
C ASN A 52 3.60 9.34 -10.62
N ASN A 53 2.86 9.83 -9.63
CA ASN A 53 2.58 9.07 -8.41
C ASN A 53 1.67 7.85 -8.66
N ILE A 54 0.68 7.99 -9.54
CA ILE A 54 -0.13 6.85 -9.99
C ILE A 54 0.75 5.82 -10.70
N THR A 55 1.67 6.26 -11.54
CA THR A 55 2.60 5.38 -12.26
C THR A 55 3.49 4.60 -11.28
N VAL A 56 4.07 5.28 -10.29
CA VAL A 56 4.88 4.63 -9.23
C VAL A 56 4.04 3.62 -8.45
N ALA A 57 2.84 3.99 -8.00
CA ALA A 57 1.95 3.10 -7.27
C ALA A 57 1.56 1.86 -8.10
N PHE A 58 1.23 2.06 -9.37
CA PHE A 58 0.89 0.98 -10.30
C PHE A 58 2.06 0.01 -10.49
N TRP A 59 3.28 0.52 -10.69
CA TRP A 59 4.47 -0.31 -10.82
C TRP A 59 4.86 -1.00 -9.51
N CYS A 60 4.63 -0.38 -8.35
CA CYS A 60 4.77 -1.04 -7.05
C CYS A 60 3.85 -2.27 -6.95
N PHE A 61 2.58 -2.12 -7.36
CA PHE A 61 1.60 -3.20 -7.36
C PHE A 61 1.98 -4.32 -8.35
N ILE A 62 2.12 -4.01 -9.64
CA ILE A 62 2.42 -5.02 -10.67
C ILE A 62 3.80 -5.64 -10.46
N GLY A 63 4.76 -4.88 -9.94
CA GLY A 63 6.09 -5.37 -9.58
C GLY A 63 6.07 -6.59 -8.65
N GLY A 64 4.97 -6.82 -7.92
CA GLY A 64 4.75 -8.01 -7.10
C GLY A 64 4.88 -9.31 -7.88
N MET A 65 4.52 -9.30 -9.17
CA MET A 65 4.62 -10.44 -10.08
C MET A 65 6.06 -10.93 -10.29
N SER A 66 7.06 -10.08 -10.03
CA SER A 66 8.48 -10.45 -10.03
C SER A 66 8.94 -11.09 -8.71
N CYS A 67 8.02 -11.73 -7.98
CA CYS A 67 8.25 -12.17 -6.59
C CYS A 67 8.67 -11.01 -5.66
N GLY A 68 8.16 -9.79 -5.93
CA GLY A 68 8.40 -8.60 -5.11
C GLY A 68 9.75 -7.89 -5.33
N ILE A 69 10.59 -8.36 -6.24
CA ILE A 69 11.90 -7.75 -6.53
C ILE A 69 11.73 -6.33 -7.09
N VAL A 70 10.91 -6.19 -8.15
CA VAL A 70 10.62 -4.90 -8.79
C VAL A 70 9.91 -3.95 -7.82
N THR A 71 8.94 -4.44 -7.04
CA THR A 71 8.30 -3.64 -5.97
C THR A 71 9.32 -3.08 -5.00
N THR A 72 10.23 -3.93 -4.51
CA THR A 72 11.28 -3.51 -3.57
C THR A 72 12.19 -2.47 -4.19
N LEU A 73 12.63 -2.69 -5.44
CA LEU A 73 13.50 -1.76 -6.16
C LEU A 73 12.84 -0.39 -6.30
N ILE A 74 11.56 -0.33 -6.68
CA ILE A 74 10.82 0.92 -6.85
C ILE A 74 10.69 1.66 -5.52
N LEU A 75 10.32 0.98 -4.43
CA LEU A 75 10.20 1.58 -3.10
C LEU A 75 11.55 2.14 -2.61
N VAL A 76 12.63 1.37 -2.78
CA VAL A 76 13.98 1.80 -2.39
C VAL A 76 14.44 2.98 -3.23
N LEU A 77 14.23 2.95 -4.54
CA LEU A 77 14.65 4.03 -5.44
C LEU A 77 13.87 5.32 -5.16
N ASN A 78 12.55 5.27 -4.98
CA ASN A 78 11.75 6.43 -4.60
C ASN A 78 12.19 7.01 -3.25
N GLY A 79 12.41 6.15 -2.25
CA GLY A 79 12.93 6.57 -0.95
C GLY A 79 14.36 7.12 -1.01
N PHE A 80 15.17 6.64 -1.95
CA PHE A 80 16.51 7.15 -2.21
C PHE A 80 16.47 8.54 -2.84
N ILE A 81 15.72 8.71 -3.94
CA ILE A 81 15.54 10.01 -4.63
C ILE A 81 15.02 11.06 -3.66
N LEU A 82 13.98 10.72 -2.88
CA LEU A 82 13.42 11.62 -1.87
C LEU A 82 14.49 12.02 -0.84
N GLY A 83 15.22 11.05 -0.29
CA GLY A 83 16.29 11.32 0.67
C GLY A 83 17.42 12.19 0.10
N ALA A 84 17.79 11.98 -1.17
CA ALA A 84 18.79 12.77 -1.86
C ALA A 84 18.33 14.24 -2.02
N ALA A 85 17.08 14.47 -2.44
CA ALA A 85 16.51 15.80 -2.56
C ALA A 85 16.46 16.54 -1.21
N PHE A 86 16.02 15.87 -0.14
CA PHE A 86 16.03 16.44 1.22
C PHE A 86 17.44 16.87 1.64
N LYS A 87 18.44 16.02 1.43
CA LYS A 87 19.81 16.32 1.85
C LYS A 87 20.40 17.47 1.07
N LEU A 88 20.21 17.47 -0.25
CA LEU A 88 20.72 18.52 -1.13
C LEU A 88 20.14 19.88 -0.76
N CYS A 89 18.81 19.96 -0.55
CA CYS A 89 18.15 21.16 -0.03
C CYS A 89 18.70 21.61 1.31
N ALA A 90 18.94 20.67 2.24
CA ALA A 90 19.49 21.00 3.54
C ALA A 90 20.90 21.60 3.45
N GLN A 91 21.73 21.13 2.52
CA GLN A 91 23.07 21.70 2.29
C GLN A 91 23.03 23.10 1.69
N HIS A 92 21.98 23.44 0.95
CA HIS A 92 21.83 24.71 0.25
C HIS A 92 20.85 25.68 0.93
N GLY A 93 20.46 25.42 2.19
CA GLY A 93 19.58 26.32 2.97
C GLY A 93 18.11 26.32 2.54
N LEU A 94 17.70 25.40 1.67
CA LEU A 94 16.34 25.30 1.10
C LEU A 94 15.44 24.28 1.81
N LEU A 95 15.89 23.70 2.93
CA LEU A 95 15.13 22.67 3.64
C LEU A 95 13.78 23.16 4.14
N VAL A 96 13.70 24.40 4.63
CA VAL A 96 12.45 24.96 5.15
C VAL A 96 11.45 25.16 4.02
N ASP A 97 11.89 25.68 2.88
CA ASP A 97 11.00 25.82 1.71
C ASP A 97 10.49 24.46 1.21
N LEU A 98 11.36 23.43 1.20
CA LEU A 98 10.95 22.07 0.85
C LEU A 98 9.93 21.53 1.84
N LEU A 99 10.18 21.66 3.14
CA LEU A 99 9.27 21.21 4.20
C LEU A 99 7.92 21.93 4.13
N GLU A 100 7.92 23.24 3.89
CA GLU A 100 6.69 24.01 3.71
C GLU A 100 5.89 23.49 2.49
N PHE A 101 6.57 23.26 1.37
CA PHE A 101 5.93 22.78 0.14
C PHE A 101 5.25 21.43 0.38
N ILE A 102 5.94 20.48 1.02
CA ILE A 102 5.43 19.11 1.20
C ILE A 102 4.48 18.91 2.38
N ALA A 103 4.43 19.86 3.32
CA ALA A 103 3.74 19.72 4.61
C ALA A 103 2.26 19.31 4.49
N SER A 104 1.59 19.74 3.41
CA SER A 104 0.17 19.50 3.18
C SER A 104 -0.16 18.10 2.65
N HIS A 105 0.83 17.32 2.19
CA HIS A 105 0.54 16.11 1.42
C HIS A 105 1.51 14.93 1.62
N ALA A 106 2.80 15.17 1.85
CA ALA A 106 3.80 14.11 1.77
C ALA A 106 3.54 12.90 2.67
N LEU A 107 2.96 13.10 3.85
CA LEU A 107 2.63 11.98 4.76
C LEU A 107 1.63 11.00 4.14
N VAL A 108 0.60 11.51 3.46
CA VAL A 108 -0.41 10.69 2.79
C VAL A 108 0.19 10.03 1.56
N GLU A 109 0.97 10.76 0.78
CA GLU A 109 1.60 10.26 -0.44
C GLU A 109 2.57 9.11 -0.17
N ILE A 110 3.50 9.29 0.77
CA ILE A 110 4.45 8.23 1.17
C ILE A 110 3.69 7.00 1.68
N SER A 111 2.67 7.21 2.53
CA SER A 111 1.85 6.10 3.04
C SER A 111 1.11 5.36 1.93
N THR A 112 0.65 6.10 0.91
CA THR A 112 -0.07 5.53 -0.23
C THR A 112 0.87 4.73 -1.14
N ILE A 113 2.10 5.20 -1.39
CA ILE A 113 3.10 4.44 -2.13
C ILE A 113 3.52 3.19 -1.36
N VAL A 114 3.66 3.26 -0.03
CA VAL A 114 3.92 2.08 0.81
C VAL A 114 2.76 1.09 0.75
N LEU A 115 1.51 1.55 0.75
CA LEU A 115 0.32 0.71 0.58
C LEU A 115 0.29 0.01 -0.79
N ALA A 116 0.66 0.72 -1.85
CA ALA A 116 0.82 0.15 -3.19
C ALA A 116 1.98 -0.87 -3.26
N GLY A 117 3.03 -0.65 -2.48
CA GLY A 117 4.10 -1.64 -2.28
C GLY A 117 3.60 -2.89 -1.56
N ALA A 118 2.83 -2.71 -0.48
CA ALA A 118 2.22 -3.78 0.28
C ALA A 118 1.29 -4.64 -0.59
N SER A 119 0.50 -4.01 -1.47
CA SER A 119 -0.35 -4.75 -2.42
C SER A 119 0.49 -5.59 -3.40
N GLY A 120 1.61 -5.08 -3.89
CA GLY A 120 2.58 -5.85 -4.66
C GLY A 120 3.17 -7.04 -3.88
N TYR A 121 3.48 -6.86 -2.59
CA TYR A 121 3.95 -7.97 -1.75
C TYR A 121 2.87 -9.03 -1.48
N VAL A 122 1.58 -8.68 -1.49
CA VAL A 122 0.49 -9.67 -1.44
C VAL A 122 0.53 -10.55 -2.69
N LEU A 123 0.72 -9.99 -3.89
CA LEU A 123 0.93 -10.77 -5.11
C LEU A 123 2.19 -11.64 -5.04
N ALA A 124 3.31 -11.07 -4.58
CA ALA A 124 4.57 -11.80 -4.41
C ALA A 124 4.40 -12.99 -3.45
N SER A 125 3.63 -12.82 -2.37
CA SER A 125 3.36 -13.89 -1.41
C SER A 125 2.64 -15.07 -2.05
N ALA A 126 1.74 -14.83 -3.01
CA ALA A 126 1.02 -15.87 -3.71
C ALA A 126 1.95 -16.71 -4.60
N LEU A 127 3.01 -16.09 -5.12
CA LEU A 127 4.01 -16.76 -5.95
C LEU A 127 5.06 -17.51 -5.12
N LEU A 128 5.54 -16.88 -4.04
CA LEU A 128 6.61 -17.40 -3.20
C LEU A 128 6.14 -18.46 -2.21
N SER A 129 4.96 -18.25 -1.61
CA SER A 129 4.41 -19.11 -0.56
C SER A 129 2.90 -19.35 -0.77
N PRO A 130 2.52 -20.11 -1.82
CA PRO A 130 1.12 -20.39 -2.13
C PRO A 130 0.42 -21.30 -1.11
N GLY A 131 1.17 -22.00 -0.25
CA GLY A 131 0.63 -23.01 0.67
C GLY A 131 0.21 -24.28 -0.09
N ASN A 132 -1.00 -24.77 0.18
CA ASN A 132 -1.55 -25.98 -0.46
C ASN A 132 -2.17 -25.72 -1.85
N LEU A 133 -2.15 -24.47 -2.32
CA LEU A 133 -2.70 -24.08 -3.63
C LEU A 133 -1.62 -24.13 -4.71
N SER A 134 -2.04 -24.28 -5.96
CA SER A 134 -1.15 -23.93 -7.08
C SER A 134 -0.86 -22.43 -7.05
N ARG A 135 0.24 -21.98 -7.67
CA ARG A 135 0.57 -20.54 -7.73
C ARG A 135 -0.52 -19.72 -8.43
N VAL A 136 -1.17 -20.29 -9.45
CA VAL A 136 -2.25 -19.63 -10.20
C VAL A 136 -3.50 -19.48 -9.33
N ASP A 137 -3.86 -20.52 -8.56
CA ASP A 137 -5.00 -20.45 -7.65
C ASP A 137 -4.73 -19.51 -6.48
N ALA A 138 -3.53 -19.56 -5.90
CA ALA A 138 -3.10 -18.64 -4.85
C ALA A 138 -3.16 -17.18 -5.33
N LEU A 139 -2.74 -16.92 -6.58
CA LEU A 139 -2.82 -15.60 -7.19
C LEU A 139 -4.28 -15.17 -7.43
N SER A 140 -5.16 -16.09 -7.80
CA SER A 140 -6.58 -15.81 -7.98
C SER A 140 -7.29 -15.47 -6.66
N VAL A 141 -6.86 -16.09 -5.55
CA VAL A 141 -7.41 -15.81 -4.21
C VAL A 141 -6.83 -14.52 -3.65
N ARG A 142 -5.49 -14.45 -3.49
CA ARG A 142 -4.82 -13.30 -2.85
C ARG A 142 -4.76 -12.07 -3.75
N GLY A 143 -4.85 -12.25 -5.07
CA GLY A 143 -4.85 -11.15 -6.03
C GLY A 143 -6.07 -10.25 -5.90
N LYS A 144 -7.19 -10.75 -5.39
CA LYS A 144 -8.38 -9.92 -5.07
C LYS A 144 -8.07 -8.95 -3.93
N ASP A 145 -7.42 -9.43 -2.88
CA ASP A 145 -7.01 -8.60 -1.76
C ASP A 145 -5.93 -7.59 -2.19
N ALA A 146 -4.96 -8.04 -2.98
CA ALA A 146 -3.94 -7.17 -3.56
C ALA A 146 -4.55 -6.06 -4.43
N LEU A 147 -5.49 -6.41 -5.31
CA LEU A 147 -6.20 -5.42 -6.15
C LEU A 147 -7.02 -4.46 -5.31
N CYS A 148 -7.69 -4.94 -4.25
CA CYS A 148 -8.44 -4.09 -3.33
C CYS A 148 -7.52 -3.04 -2.67
N LEU A 149 -6.34 -3.45 -2.19
CA LEU A 149 -5.33 -2.54 -1.62
C LEU A 149 -4.80 -1.55 -2.67
N ALA A 150 -4.54 -2.00 -3.89
CA ALA A 150 -4.10 -1.14 -4.97
C ALA A 150 -5.16 -0.07 -5.33
N LEU A 151 -6.43 -0.46 -5.42
CA LEU A 151 -7.54 0.47 -5.68
C LEU A 151 -7.79 1.44 -4.53
N ALA A 152 -7.53 1.03 -3.28
CA ALA A 152 -7.60 1.92 -2.11
C ALA A 152 -6.60 3.09 -2.18
N CYS A 153 -5.56 2.99 -3.02
CA CYS A 153 -4.60 4.07 -3.24
C CYS A 153 -5.14 5.19 -4.15
N VAL A 154 -6.16 4.92 -4.97
CA VAL A 154 -6.64 5.88 -5.98
C VAL A 154 -7.25 7.14 -5.37
N PRO A 155 -8.22 7.07 -4.42
CA PRO A 155 -8.80 8.28 -3.82
C PRO A 155 -7.78 9.20 -3.13
N PRO A 156 -6.86 8.72 -2.26
CA PRO A 156 -5.89 9.60 -1.62
C PRO A 156 -4.88 10.19 -2.61
N LEU A 157 -4.43 9.46 -3.64
CA LEU A 157 -3.55 10.03 -4.67
C LEU A 157 -4.22 11.20 -5.39
N PHE A 158 -5.48 11.04 -5.78
CA PHE A 158 -6.23 12.11 -6.46
C PHE A 158 -6.41 13.34 -5.56
N ALA A 159 -6.79 13.14 -4.29
CA ALA A 159 -6.93 14.22 -3.33
C ALA A 159 -5.60 14.97 -3.11
N ILE A 160 -4.50 14.25 -2.97
CA ILE A 160 -3.17 14.83 -2.82
C ILE A 160 -2.70 15.55 -4.08
N GLY A 161 -2.95 15.01 -5.28
CA GLY A 161 -2.59 15.70 -6.53
C GLY A 161 -3.23 17.10 -6.63
N ILE A 162 -4.47 17.26 -6.15
CA ILE A 162 -5.13 18.57 -6.06
C ILE A 162 -4.44 19.45 -5.01
N VAL A 163 -4.20 18.93 -3.80
CA VAL A 163 -3.51 19.68 -2.74
C VAL A 163 -2.14 20.16 -3.20
N GLU A 164 -1.38 19.31 -3.87
CA GLU A 164 -0.07 19.64 -4.42
C GLU A 164 -0.14 20.67 -5.55
N GLY A 165 -1.16 20.59 -6.41
CA GLY A 165 -1.38 21.54 -7.48
C GLY A 165 -1.67 22.97 -7.03
N PHE A 166 -2.44 23.10 -5.95
CA PHE A 166 -3.09 24.36 -5.59
C PHE A 166 -2.70 24.90 -4.21
N ILE A 167 -2.49 24.05 -3.21
CA ILE A 167 -2.16 24.45 -1.84
C ILE A 167 -0.65 24.58 -1.66
N SER A 168 0.11 23.56 -2.08
CA SER A 168 1.55 23.48 -1.87
C SER A 168 2.36 24.65 -2.46
N PRO A 169 2.16 25.04 -3.75
CA PRO A 169 2.89 26.16 -4.35
C PRO A 169 2.37 27.54 -3.92
N SER A 170 1.24 27.61 -3.22
CA SER A 170 0.65 28.90 -2.82
C SER A 170 1.46 29.55 -1.70
N SER A 171 2.02 30.72 -1.99
CA SER A 171 2.69 31.59 -1.01
C SER A 171 1.72 32.36 -0.10
N ARG A 172 0.42 32.39 -0.45
CA ARG A 172 -0.62 33.04 0.35
C ARG A 172 -1.09 32.18 1.53
N ILE A 173 -0.81 30.87 1.48
CA ILE A 173 -1.25 29.92 2.50
C ILE A 173 -0.08 29.71 3.48
N PRO A 174 -0.25 30.03 4.77
CA PRO A 174 0.82 29.92 5.74
C PRO A 174 1.16 28.45 6.07
N MET A 175 2.42 28.21 6.45
CA MET A 175 2.94 26.87 6.75
C MET A 175 2.10 26.10 7.79
N TRP A 176 1.64 26.76 8.87
CA TRP A 176 0.84 26.11 9.90
C TRP A 176 -0.47 25.52 9.35
N PHE A 177 -1.08 26.18 8.37
CA PHE A 177 -2.30 25.69 7.72
C PHE A 177 -1.99 24.48 6.85
N LYS A 178 -0.87 24.52 6.11
CA LYS A 178 -0.39 23.37 5.31
C LYS A 178 -0.15 22.16 6.22
N ILE A 179 0.51 22.34 7.37
CA ILE A 179 0.73 21.29 8.36
C ILE A 179 -0.60 20.72 8.88
N LEU A 180 -1.54 21.59 9.28
CA LEU A 180 -2.84 21.15 9.81
C LEU A 180 -3.64 20.37 8.77
N LEU A 181 -3.66 20.84 7.51
CA LEU A 181 -4.29 20.15 6.40
C LEU A 181 -3.66 18.78 6.17
N GLY A 182 -2.32 18.71 6.08
CA GLY A 182 -1.60 17.45 5.88
C GLY A 182 -1.84 16.44 7.02
N ALA A 183 -1.80 16.90 8.27
CA ALA A 183 -2.13 16.07 9.42
C ALA A 183 -3.59 15.57 9.38
N SER A 184 -4.54 16.43 9.00
CA SER A 184 -5.96 16.07 8.89
C SER A 184 -6.21 15.05 7.78
N LEU A 185 -5.58 15.23 6.62
CA LEU A 185 -5.66 14.28 5.50
C LEU A 185 -5.01 12.94 5.86
N PHE A 186 -3.89 12.96 6.58
CA PHE A 186 -3.23 11.76 7.07
C PHE A 186 -4.11 10.97 8.04
N LEU A 187 -4.73 11.65 9.01
CA LEU A 187 -5.69 11.05 9.93
C LEU A 187 -6.91 10.49 9.19
N ALA A 188 -7.45 11.22 8.20
CA ALA A 188 -8.56 10.76 7.38
C ALA A 188 -8.18 9.51 6.56
N PHE A 189 -6.99 9.49 5.95
CA PHE A 189 -6.47 8.35 5.20
C PHE A 189 -6.37 7.09 6.07
N TRP A 190 -5.74 7.18 7.25
CA TRP A 190 -5.62 6.03 8.14
C TRP A 190 -6.98 5.61 8.73
N SER A 191 -7.85 6.56 9.05
CA SER A 191 -9.22 6.26 9.48
C SER A 191 -9.99 5.50 8.39
N TYR A 192 -9.87 5.94 7.14
CA TYR A 192 -10.44 5.24 5.98
C TYR A 192 -9.94 3.80 5.90
N LEU A 193 -8.62 3.58 5.89
CA LEU A 193 -8.04 2.23 5.80
C LEU A 193 -8.48 1.31 6.94
N LEU A 194 -8.49 1.81 8.19
CA LEU A 194 -8.82 1.02 9.38
C LEU A 194 -10.32 0.72 9.48
N LEU A 195 -11.19 1.55 8.91
CA LEU A 195 -12.64 1.37 8.97
C LEU A 195 -13.18 0.55 7.79
N SER A 196 -12.56 0.63 6.61
CA SER A 196 -13.02 -0.03 5.39
C SER A 196 -12.97 -1.57 5.41
N GLY A 197 -12.28 -2.18 6.38
CA GLY A 197 -12.20 -3.64 6.55
C GLY A 197 -13.23 -4.25 7.52
N LYS A 198 -14.05 -3.44 8.19
CA LYS A 198 -15.04 -3.94 9.17
C LYS A 198 -16.23 -4.58 8.46
N LYS A 199 -16.14 -5.87 8.14
CA LYS A 199 -17.34 -6.66 7.83
C LYS A 199 -18.23 -6.64 9.07
N LYS A 200 -19.47 -6.15 8.96
CA LYS A 200 -20.51 -6.50 9.94
C LYS A 200 -20.56 -8.03 9.95
N ALA A 201 -20.36 -8.64 11.12
CA ALA A 201 -20.59 -10.06 11.27
C ALA A 201 -22.00 -10.33 10.74
N VAL A 202 -22.09 -11.02 9.60
CA VAL A 202 -23.36 -11.62 9.19
C VAL A 202 -23.60 -12.67 10.24
N ASP A 203 -24.57 -12.40 11.11
CA ASP A 203 -25.06 -13.37 12.09
C ASP A 203 -25.80 -14.44 11.30
N THR A 204 -25.05 -15.32 10.63
CA THR A 204 -25.62 -16.49 9.98
C THR A 204 -26.10 -17.37 11.14
N PRO A 205 -27.42 -17.63 11.27
CA PRO A 205 -27.89 -18.60 12.24
C PRO A 205 -27.08 -19.88 12.01
N ARG A 206 -26.28 -20.29 12.99
CA ARG A 206 -25.64 -21.61 12.95
C ARG A 206 -26.78 -22.60 12.83
N GLU A 207 -27.02 -23.08 11.61
CA GLU A 207 -27.80 -24.28 11.40
C GLU A 207 -27.02 -25.34 12.17
N ARG A 208 -27.54 -25.62 13.37
CA ARG A 208 -26.97 -26.54 14.31
C ARG A 208 -27.07 -27.88 13.61
N VAL A 209 -25.99 -28.31 12.95
CA VAL A 209 -25.86 -29.66 12.43
C VAL A 209 -26.16 -30.56 13.62
N LYS A 210 -27.36 -31.15 13.62
CA LYS A 210 -27.73 -32.15 14.60
C LYS A 210 -26.65 -33.22 14.48
N PRO A 211 -26.00 -33.63 15.58
CA PRO A 211 -25.16 -34.82 15.54
C PRO A 211 -25.93 -35.90 14.83
N ALA A 212 -25.32 -36.57 13.85
CA ALA A 212 -25.90 -37.74 13.24
C ALA A 212 -26.36 -38.64 14.39
N GLU A 213 -27.67 -38.77 14.53
CA GLU A 213 -28.26 -39.75 15.42
C GLU A 213 -27.66 -41.05 14.93
N GLN A 214 -26.73 -41.62 15.69
CA GLN A 214 -26.36 -43.00 15.53
C GLN A 214 -27.67 -43.73 15.71
N SER A 215 -28.29 -44.11 14.59
CA SER A 215 -29.23 -45.19 14.57
C SER A 215 -28.44 -46.39 15.05
N THR A 216 -28.37 -46.57 16.37
CA THR A 216 -28.26 -47.89 16.96
C THR A 216 -29.35 -48.68 16.28
N ASP A 217 -28.95 -49.46 15.29
CA ASP A 217 -29.80 -50.39 14.59
C ASP A 217 -30.13 -51.49 15.60
N THR A 218 -31.10 -51.19 16.46
CA THR A 218 -31.59 -52.09 17.50
C THR A 218 -32.08 -53.40 16.88
N SER A 219 -32.42 -53.39 15.58
CA SER A 219 -32.81 -54.57 14.83
C SER A 219 -31.64 -55.53 14.57
N LEU A 220 -30.44 -55.01 14.26
CA LEU A 220 -29.24 -55.84 14.09
C LEU A 220 -28.73 -56.43 15.40
N GLU A 221 -28.80 -55.67 16.51
CA GLU A 221 -28.46 -56.18 17.85
C GLU A 221 -29.45 -57.25 18.33
N GLU A 222 -30.75 -57.10 18.07
CA GLU A 222 -31.75 -58.13 18.38
C GLU A 222 -31.61 -59.37 17.50
N GLU A 223 -31.30 -59.21 16.21
CA GLU A 223 -31.08 -60.32 15.28
C GLU A 223 -29.81 -61.11 15.62
N LEU A 224 -28.72 -60.42 15.98
CA LEU A 224 -27.50 -61.07 16.48
C LEU A 224 -27.72 -61.81 17.81
N ARG A 225 -28.61 -61.32 18.69
CA ARG A 225 -28.95 -62.02 19.93
C ARG A 225 -29.84 -63.24 19.70
N ARG A 226 -30.75 -63.20 18.71
CA ARG A 226 -31.55 -64.38 18.32
C ARG A 226 -30.66 -65.49 17.78
N LEU A 227 -29.74 -65.17 16.87
CA LEU A 227 -28.82 -66.16 16.30
C LEU A 227 -27.92 -66.81 17.36
N HIS A 228 -27.37 -66.03 18.30
CA HIS A 228 -26.56 -66.58 19.40
C HIS A 228 -27.39 -67.32 20.48
N GLY A 229 -28.70 -67.04 20.58
CA GLY A 229 -29.62 -67.75 21.47
C GLY A 229 -29.99 -69.13 20.94
N GLU A 230 -30.21 -69.25 19.64
CA GLU A 230 -30.59 -70.50 18.97
C GLU A 230 -29.44 -71.52 18.94
N GLU A 231 -28.18 -71.06 18.80
CA GLU A 231 -27.00 -71.93 18.79
C GLU A 231 -26.74 -72.63 20.15
N LYS A 232 -27.27 -72.08 21.25
CA LYS A 232 -27.16 -72.68 22.59
C LYS A 232 -28.23 -73.74 22.87
N THR A 233 -29.35 -73.70 22.17
CA THR A 233 -30.43 -74.69 22.31
C THR A 233 -30.22 -75.96 21.49
N GLU A 234 -29.38 -75.92 20.45
CA GLU A 234 -29.13 -77.09 19.58
C GLU A 234 -27.99 -78.01 20.09
N LYS A 235 -27.31 -77.64 21.18
CA LYS A 235 -26.19 -78.40 21.78
C LYS A 235 -26.52 -79.04 23.15
N ALA A 236 -27.79 -79.14 23.52
CA ALA A 236 -28.26 -79.84 24.73
C ALA A 236 -29.16 -81.02 24.36
#